data_AF-K2BX71-F1
#
_entry.id   AF-K2BX71-F1
#
_cell.length_a   1.000
_cell.length_b   1.000
_cell.length_c   1.000
_cell.angle_alpha   90.00
_cell.angle_beta   90.00
_cell.angle_gamma   90.00
#
_symmetry.space_group_name_H-M   'P 1'
#
loop_
_entity.id
_entity.type
_entity.pdbx_description
1 polymer ?
#
loop_
_entity_poly.entity_id
_entity_poly.type
_entity_poly.pdbx_seq_one_letter_code
_entity_poly.pdbx_strand_id
1 'polypeptide(L)' 'MSGHSKWSTIKRQKGVADIKRGQTFTKLANAITIAVKMGGSGDPESNPRLRV' A
#
# COMPACT_ATOMS: atom_id res chain seq x y z
N MET A 1 -29.34 22.82 -15.44
CA MET A 1 -28.96 21.63 -14.64
C MET A 1 -27.66 21.09 -15.19
N SER A 2 -26.54 21.27 -14.49
CA SER A 2 -25.24 20.79 -14.99
C SER A 2 -25.19 19.26 -14.89
N GLY A 3 -25.00 18.60 -16.03
CA GLY A 3 -24.92 17.15 -16.18
C GLY A 3 -23.64 16.56 -15.62
N HIS A 4 -23.37 16.76 -14.32
CA HIS A 4 -22.27 16.10 -13.64
C HIS A 4 -22.75 14.73 -13.14
N SER A 5 -22.38 13.70 -13.91
CA SER A 5 -22.43 12.31 -13.46
C SER A 5 -21.63 12.18 -12.16
N LYS A 6 -22.35 12.06 -11.03
CA LYS A 6 -21.80 11.73 -9.71
C LYS A 6 -20.82 10.56 -9.80
N TRP A 7 -21.14 9.59 -10.65
CA TRP A 7 -20.30 8.42 -10.93
C TRP A 7 -18.94 8.79 -11.53
N SER A 8 -18.90 9.70 -12.50
CA SER A 8 -17.65 10.12 -13.15
C SER A 8 -16.68 10.75 -12.15
N THR A 9 -17.20 11.56 -11.22
CA THR A 9 -16.39 12.17 -10.14
C THR A 9 -15.85 11.11 -9.18
N ILE A 10 -16.70 10.16 -8.74
CA ILE A 10 -16.30 9.07 -7.86
C ILE A 10 -15.24 8.20 -8.52
N LYS A 11 -15.42 7.81 -9.80
CA LYS A 11 -14.46 6.99 -10.55
C LYS A 11 -13.09 7.65 -10.59
N ARG A 12 -13.03 8.96 -10.88
CA ARG A 12 -11.76 9.69 -10.94
C ARG A 12 -11.07 9.76 -9.58
N GLN A 13 -11.82 10.10 -8.53
CA GLN A 13 -11.27 10.18 -7.17
C GLN A 13 -10.75 8.82 -6.70
N LYS A 14 -11.51 7.75 -6.94
CA LYS A 14 -11.14 6.39 -6.56
C LYS A 14 -9.89 5.92 -7.32
N GLY A 15 -9.81 6.17 -8.63
CA GLY A 15 -8.63 5.82 -9.43
C GLY A 15 -7.34 6.45 -8.92
N VAL A 16 -7.36 7.74 -8.56
CA VAL A 16 -6.17 8.41 -7.99
C VAL A 16 -5.80 7.83 -6.63
N ALA A 17 -6.79 7.54 -5.77
CA ALA A 17 -6.55 6.93 -4.47
C ALA A 17 -5.97 5.51 -4.60
N ASP A 18 -6.47 4.72 -5.54
CA ASP A 18 -6.04 3.35 -5.76
C ASP A 18 -4.60 3.28 -6.31
N ILE A 19 -4.23 4.20 -7.22
CA ILE A 19 -2.83 4.33 -7.70
C ILE A 19 -1.88 4.62 -6.54
N LYS A 20 -2.22 5.61 -5.69
CA LYS A 20 -1.40 5.96 -4.52
C LYS A 20 -1.29 4.79 -3.55
N ARG A 21 -2.40 4.09 -3.29
CA ARG A 21 -2.42 2.94 -2.39
C ARG A 21 -1.58 1.78 -2.94
N GLY A 22 -1.66 1.49 -4.24
CA GLY A 22 -0.86 0.46 -4.89
C GLY A 22 0.65 0.70 -4.73
N GLN A 23 1.09 1.94 -4.97
CA GLN A 23 2.51 2.31 -4.77
C GLN A 23 2.97 2.10 -3.33
N THR A 24 2.16 2.48 -2.34
CA THR A 24 2.48 2.26 -0.92
C THR A 24 2.57 0.77 -0.60
N PHE A 25 1.63 -0.04 -1.08
CA PHE A 25 1.68 -1.49 -0.85
C PHE A 25 2.91 -2.15 -1.45
N THR A 26 3.32 -1.78 -2.67
CA THR A 26 4.54 -2.30 -3.26
C THR A 26 5.78 -1.96 -2.43
N LYS A 27 5.86 -0.74 -1.91
CA LYS A 27 6.97 -0.33 -1.03
C LYS A 27 6.99 -1.12 0.28
N LEU A 28 5.83 -1.30 0.91
CA LEU A 28 5.70 -2.07 2.14
C LEU A 28 6.05 -3.55 1.94
N ALA A 29 5.57 -4.17 0.87
CA ALA A 29 5.88 -5.56 0.53
C ALA A 29 7.39 -5.78 0.32
N ASN A 30 8.04 -4.84 -0.38
CA ASN A 30 9.49 -4.87 -0.56
C ASN A 30 10.24 -4.69 0.77
N ALA A 31 9.78 -3.78 1.62
CA ALA A 31 10.38 -3.55 2.94
C ALA A 31 10.28 -4.80 3.84
N ILE A 32 9.12 -5.46 3.86
CA ILE A 32 8.92 -6.73 4.58
C ILE A 32 9.86 -7.81 4.03
N THR A 33 9.93 -7.96 2.72
CA THR A 33 10.81 -8.96 2.07
C THR A 33 12.28 -8.74 2.45
N ILE A 34 12.74 -7.49 2.44
CA ILE A 34 14.10 -7.13 2.82
C ILE A 34 14.34 -7.37 4.32
N ALA A 35 13.38 -6.99 5.17
CA ALA A 35 13.46 -7.22 6.61
C ALA A 35 13.55 -8.71 6.96
N VAL A 36 12.77 -9.57 6.32
CA VAL A 36 12.85 -11.05 6.48
C VAL A 36 14.21 -11.56 6.02
N LYS A 37 14.70 -11.13 4.83
CA LYS A 37 16.01 -11.55 4.32
C LYS A 37 17.16 -11.17 5.24
N MET A 38 17.13 -9.98 5.84
CA MET A 38 18.19 -9.51 6.74
C MET A 38 18.08 -10.07 8.16
N GLY A 39 16.86 -10.24 8.68
CA GLY A 39 16.62 -10.73 10.03
C GLY A 39 16.56 -12.26 10.13
N GLY A 40 16.54 -12.97 9.01
CA GLY A 40 16.59 -14.44 8.95
C GLY A 40 15.30 -15.16 9.38
N SER A 41 14.35 -14.46 10.01
CA SER A 41 13.07 -15.00 10.47
C SER A 41 11.89 -14.14 9.98
N GLY A 42 10.79 -14.83 9.67
CA GLY A 42 9.49 -14.25 9.38
C GLY A 42 8.69 -13.85 10.62
N ASP A 43 9.18 -14.17 11.82
CA ASP A 43 8.51 -13.85 13.08
C ASP A 43 8.78 -12.39 13.49
N PRO A 44 7.74 -11.52 13.56
CA PRO A 44 7.89 -10.10 13.89
C PRO A 44 8.46 -9.85 15.29
N GLU A 45 8.28 -10.79 16.22
CA GLU A 45 8.82 -10.70 17.58
C GLU A 45 10.33 -10.99 17.63
N SER A 46 10.84 -11.79 16.70
CA SER A 46 12.28 -12.11 16.59
C SER A 46 13.05 -11.15 15.68
N ASN A 47 12.32 -10.35 14.87
CA ASN A 47 12.88 -9.43 13.90
C ASN A 47 12.38 -8.01 14.16
N PRO A 48 13.13 -7.18 14.89
CA PRO A 48 12.73 -5.82 15.23
C PRO A 48 12.37 -4.94 14.03
N ARG A 49 12.86 -5.27 12.83
CA ARG A 49 12.56 -4.54 11.58
C ARG A 49 11.18 -4.84 11.00
N LEU A 50 10.53 -5.92 11.44
CA LEU A 50 9.16 -6.28 11.05
C LEU A 50 8.09 -5.78 12.03
N ARG A 51 8.50 -5.25 13.19
CA ARG A 51 7.60 -4.83 14.27
C ARG A 51 7.21 -3.34 14.24
N VAL A 52 7.83 -2.57 13.35
CA VAL A 52 7.68 -1.11 13.23
C VAL A 52 6.57 -0.71 12.26
#